data_AF-A0A8T6PBU3-F1
#
_entry.id   AF-A0A8T6PBU3-F1
#
_cell.length_a   1.000
_cell.length_b   1.000
_cell.length_c   1.000
_cell.angle_alpha   90.00
_cell.angle_beta   90.00
_cell.angle_gamma   90.00
#
_symmetry.space_group_name_H-M   'P 1'
#
loop_
_entity.id
_entity.type
_entity.pdbx_description
1 polymer ?
#
loop_
_entity_poly.entity_id
_entity_poly.type
_entity_poly.pdbx_seq_one_letter_code
_entity_poly.pdbx_strand_id
1 'polypeptide(L)'
;MNISNLVILTIGYTLALLALNRTEKKRRWMTAVFVVLPLGFLTYRWAIFFGFVAETLIAAGLSFAVFLLFLVIYGWRNPPLDSSEAIKVIGQDDD
;
A
#
# COMPACT_ATOMS: atom_id res chain seq x y z
N MET A 1 -17.36 -1.04 20.40
CA MET A 1 -16.28 -1.25 19.41
C MET A 1 -16.61 -2.49 18.59
N ASN A 2 -16.98 -2.34 17.33
CA ASN A 2 -17.33 -3.49 16.48
C ASN A 2 -16.05 -4.12 15.89
N ILE A 3 -15.58 -5.20 16.52
CA ILE A 3 -14.34 -5.90 16.16
C ILE A 3 -14.37 -6.36 14.69
N SER A 4 -15.52 -6.80 14.19
CA SER A 4 -15.68 -7.23 12.78
C SER A 4 -15.39 -6.11 11.78
N ASN A 5 -15.84 -4.88 12.04
CA ASN A 5 -15.57 -3.73 11.16
C ASN A 5 -14.08 -3.36 11.17
N LEU A 6 -13.45 -3.42 12.34
CA LEU A 6 -12.02 -3.15 12.50
C LEU A 6 -11.18 -4.15 11.70
N VAL A 7 -11.51 -5.44 11.78
CA VAL A 7 -10.82 -6.51 11.04
C VAL A 7 -10.98 -6.32 9.53
N ILE A 8 -12.20 -6.06 9.05
CA ILE A 8 -12.46 -5.86 7.61
C ILE A 8 -11.71 -4.65 7.07
N LEU A 9 -11.73 -3.52 7.78
CA LEU A 9 -10.99 -2.31 7.39
C LEU A 9 -9.47 -2.56 7.36
N THR A 10 -8.95 -3.24 8.37
CA THR A 10 -7.51 -3.55 8.46
C THR A 10 -7.06 -4.44 7.30
N ILE A 11 -7.83 -5.49 6.98
CA ILE A 11 -7.55 -6.37 5.84
C ILE A 11 -7.62 -5.58 4.52
N GLY A 12 -8.66 -4.76 4.35
CA GLY A 12 -8.83 -3.93 3.15
C GLY A 12 -7.67 -2.97 2.90
N TYR A 13 -7.23 -2.25 3.94
CA TYR A 13 -6.09 -1.36 3.83
C TYR A 13 -4.77 -2.11 3.57
N THR A 14 -4.58 -3.26 4.22
CA THR A 14 -3.37 -4.07 4.03
C THR A 14 -3.25 -4.56 2.58
N LEU A 15 -4.36 -5.02 2.00
CA LEU A 15 -4.42 -5.42 0.59
C LEU A 15 -4.17 -4.24 -0.36
N ALA A 16 -4.75 -3.07 -0.07
CA ALA A 16 -4.53 -1.86 -0.88
C ALA A 16 -3.05 -1.43 -0.86
N LEU A 17 -2.41 -1.49 0.30
CA LEU A 17 -0.99 -1.17 0.44
C LEU A 17 -0.09 -2.22 -0.25
N LEU A 18 -0.44 -3.51 -0.18
CA LEU A 18 0.26 -4.56 -0.93
C LEU A 18 0.14 -4.39 -2.44
N ALA A 19 -1.04 -4.01 -2.95
CA ALA A 19 -1.22 -3.69 -4.36
C ALA A 19 -0.34 -2.50 -4.79
N LEU A 20 -0.16 -1.52 -3.90
CA LEU A 20 0.74 -0.40 -4.10
C LEU A 20 2.20 -0.83 -4.27
N ASN A 21 2.66 -1.82 -3.48
CA ASN A 21 3.99 -2.39 -3.62
C ASN A 21 4.20 -3.13 -4.95
N ARG A 22 3.14 -3.70 -5.55
CA ARG A 22 3.20 -4.34 -6.88
C ARG A 22 3.26 -3.33 -8.03
N THR A 23 3.00 -2.05 -7.78
CA THR A 23 3.05 -1.03 -8.83
C THR A 23 4.50 -0.56 -9.05
N GLU A 24 4.87 -0.30 -10.31
CA GLU A 24 6.23 0.15 -10.69
C GLU A 24 6.68 1.38 -9.90
N LYS A 25 7.96 1.43 -9.50
CA LYS A 25 8.57 2.56 -8.75
C LYS A 25 8.21 3.92 -9.34
N LYS A 26 8.25 4.04 -10.68
CA LYS A 26 7.94 5.27 -11.42
C LYS A 26 6.50 5.75 -11.24
N ARG A 27 5.57 4.82 -11.00
CA ARG A 27 4.14 5.10 -10.80
C ARG A 27 3.69 4.99 -9.34
N ARG A 28 4.50 4.46 -8.42
CA ARG A 28 4.14 4.34 -6.99
C ARG A 28 3.70 5.66 -6.36
N TRP A 29 4.36 6.76 -6.71
CA TRP A 29 3.98 8.08 -6.20
C TRP A 29 2.61 8.51 -6.71
N MET A 30 2.30 8.24 -7.98
CA MET A 30 0.97 8.46 -8.55
C MET A 30 -0.06 7.56 -7.87
N THR A 31 0.22 6.28 -7.66
CA THR A 31 -0.71 5.36 -6.97
C THR A 31 -0.97 5.79 -5.53
N ALA A 32 0.07 6.24 -4.80
CA ALA A 32 -0.11 6.76 -3.44
C ALA A 32 -1.04 7.99 -3.42
N VAL A 33 -0.84 8.93 -4.34
CA VAL A 33 -1.65 10.16 -4.40
C VAL A 33 -3.07 9.90 -4.92
N PHE A 34 -3.23 9.10 -5.97
CA PHE A 34 -4.52 8.89 -6.64
C PHE A 34 -5.35 7.73 -6.07
N VAL A 35 -4.77 6.86 -5.24
CA VAL A 35 -5.49 5.72 -4.65
C VAL A 35 -5.55 5.85 -3.14
N VAL A 36 -4.42 5.94 -2.44
CA VAL A 36 -4.39 5.93 -0.96
C VAL A 36 -5.01 7.18 -0.38
N LEU A 37 -4.67 8.35 -0.91
CA LEU A 37 -5.17 9.63 -0.43
C LEU A 37 -6.71 9.75 -0.54
N PRO A 38 -7.34 9.49 -1.71
CA PRO A 38 -8.79 9.52 -1.82
C PRO A 38 -9.48 8.39 -1.05
N LEU A 39 -8.92 7.17 -1.00
CA LEU A 39 -9.48 6.10 -0.17
C LEU A 39 -9.46 6.46 1.31
N GLY A 40 -8.34 7.00 1.81
CA GLY A 40 -8.22 7.44 3.21
C GLY A 40 -9.15 8.61 3.54
N PHE A 41 -9.34 9.55 2.59
CA PHE A 41 -10.29 10.64 2.77
C PHE A 41 -11.75 10.13 2.80
N LEU A 42 -12.10 9.21 1.90
CA LEU A 42 -13.44 8.65 1.81
C LEU A 42 -13.81 7.87 3.07
N THR A 43 -12.90 7.03 3.56
CA THR A 43 -13.10 6.26 4.80
C THR A 43 -13.12 7.15 6.03
N TYR A 44 -12.29 8.20 6.09
CA TYR A 44 -12.35 9.20 7.16
C TYR A 44 -13.69 9.94 7.18
N ARG A 45 -14.18 10.37 6.01
CA ARG A 45 -15.47 11.06 5.90
C ARG A 45 -16.64 10.15 6.28
N TRP A 46 -16.59 8.89 5.86
CA TRP A 46 -17.55 7.87 6.24
C TRP A 46 -17.52 7.57 7.74
N ALA A 47 -16.33 7.47 8.33
CA ALA A 47 -16.15 7.26 9.76
C ALA A 47 -16.71 8.41 10.62
N ILE A 48 -16.56 9.66 10.17
CA ILE A 48 -17.21 10.82 10.82
C ILE A 48 -18.72 10.69 10.76
N PHE A 49 -19.28 10.32 9.61
CA PHE A 49 -20.72 10.20 9.41
C PHE A 49 -21.36 9.15 10.32
N PHE A 50 -20.67 8.03 10.56
CA PHE A 50 -21.16 6.95 11.42
C PHE A 50 -20.65 7.01 12.87
N GLY A 51 -19.81 7.99 13.23
CA GLY A 51 -19.27 8.12 14.59
C GLY A 51 -18.17 7.11 14.97
N PHE A 52 -17.58 6.40 14.00
CA PHE A 52 -16.56 5.35 14.20
C PHE A 52 -15.13 5.83 13.93
N VAL A 53 -14.86 7.13 14.12
CA VAL A 53 -13.57 7.76 13.76
C VAL A 53 -12.38 7.09 14.47
N ALA A 54 -12.51 6.80 15.77
CA ALA A 54 -11.44 6.17 16.54
C ALA A 54 -11.09 4.76 16.02
N GLU A 55 -12.11 3.95 15.72
CA GLU A 55 -11.93 2.59 15.19
C GLU A 55 -11.24 2.60 13.82
N THR A 56 -11.60 3.57 12.98
CA THR A 56 -11.05 3.73 11.64
C THR A 56 -9.59 4.19 11.68
N LEU A 57 -9.23 5.08 12.60
CA LEU A 57 -7.85 5.50 12.84
C LEU A 57 -6.98 4.36 13.37
N ILE A 58 -7.52 3.57 14.30
CA ILE A 58 -6.81 2.39 14.85
C ILE A 58 -6.58 1.35 13.74
N ALA A 59 -7.60 1.06 12.93
CA ALA A 59 -7.48 0.14 11.78
C ALA A 59 -6.47 0.64 10.74
N ALA A 60 -6.47 1.94 10.44
CA ALA A 60 -5.50 2.55 9.54
C ALA A 60 -4.07 2.42 10.08
N GLY A 61 -3.85 2.73 11.36
CA GLY A 61 -2.55 2.58 12.02
C GLY A 61 -2.04 1.14 12.04
N LEU A 62 -2.91 0.18 12.37
CA LEU A 62 -2.58 -1.26 12.35
C LEU A 62 -2.21 -1.75 10.95
N SER A 63 -3.00 -1.38 9.94
CA SER A 63 -2.73 -1.76 8.55
C SER A 63 -1.41 -1.19 8.04
N PHE A 64 -1.08 0.03 8.43
CA PHE A 64 0.19 0.68 8.09
C PHE A 64 1.37 0.01 8.80
N ALA A 65 1.23 -0.37 10.07
CA ALA A 65 2.26 -1.10 10.81
C ALA A 65 2.54 -2.48 10.19
N VAL A 66 1.49 -3.22 9.84
CA VAL A 66 1.60 -4.51 9.13
C VAL A 66 2.27 -4.33 7.77
N PHE A 67 1.91 -3.27 7.04
CA PHE A 67 2.54 -2.95 5.76
C PHE A 67 4.03 -2.63 5.89
N LEU A 68 4.42 -1.84 6.89
CA LEU A 68 5.83 -1.55 7.16
C LEU A 68 6.61 -2.82 7.52
N LEU A 69 6.03 -3.70 8.36
CA LEU A 69 6.62 -5.00 8.67
C LEU A 69 6.83 -5.86 7.40
N PHE A 70 5.82 -5.91 6.52
CA PHE A 70 5.97 -6.59 5.23
C PHE A 70 7.11 -5.99 4.40
N LEU A 71 7.24 -4.67 4.39
CA LEU A 71 8.28 -3.96 3.63
C LEU A 71 9.69 -4.24 4.18
N VAL A 72 9.85 -4.30 5.50
CA VAL A 72 11.13 -4.66 6.15
C VAL A 72 11.49 -6.13 5.92
N ILE A 73 10.53 -7.04 6.02
CA ILE A 73 10.79 -8.49 5.90
C ILE A 73 11.00 -8.90 4.44
N TYR A 74 10.14 -8.44 3.53
CA TYR A 74 10.11 -8.87 2.14
C TYR A 74 10.75 -7.85 1.19
N GLY A 75 10.45 -6.56 1.38
CA GLY A 75 10.91 -5.48 0.50
C GLY A 75 12.43 -5.24 0.55
N TRP A 76 13.09 -5.50 1.69
CA TRP A 76 14.55 -5.45 1.78
C TRP A 76 15.23 -6.62 1.06
N ARG A 77 14.61 -7.80 1.03
CA ARG A 77 15.16 -9.00 0.38
C ARG A 77 14.88 -9.05 -1.12
N ASN A 78 13.73 -8.52 -1.55
CA ASN A 78 13.31 -8.46 -2.94
C ASN A 78 12.94 -7.01 -3.30
N PRO A 79 13.92 -6.13 -3.53
CA PRO A 79 13.63 -4.83 -4.10
C PRO A 79 12.88 -5.04 -5.43
N PRO A 80 11.86 -4.21 -5.74
CA PRO A 80 11.18 -4.29 -7.01
C PRO A 80 12.21 -4.13 -8.12
N LEU A 81 12.32 -5.14 -8.98
CA LEU A 81 13.15 -5.12 -10.17
C LEU A 81 12.79 -3.86 -10.95
N ASP A 82 13.73 -2.93 -11.08
CA ASP A 82 13.56 -1.81 -11.98
C ASP A 82 13.44 -2.39 -13.40
N SER A 83 12.38 -2.05 -14.12
CA SER A 83 12.12 -2.61 -15.45
C SER A 83 13.24 -2.27 -16.46
N SER A 84 14.12 -1.32 -16.11
CA SER A 84 15.30 -0.92 -16.87
C SER A 84 16.45 -1.94 -16.79
N GLU A 85 16.55 -2.73 -15.73
CA GLU A 85 17.68 -3.68 -15.56
C GLU A 85 17.32 -5.12 -15.94
N ALA A 86 16.04 -5.41 -16.18
CA ALA A 86 15.59 -6.76 -16.50
C ALA A 86 15.82 -7.18 -17.97
N ILE A 87 16.10 -6.22 -18.86
CA ILE A 87 16.35 -6.50 -20.28
C ILE A 87 17.83 -6.24 -20.56
N LYS A 88 18.69 -7.15 -20.11
CA LYS A 88 20.02 -7.30 -20.70
C LYS A 88 19.83 -7.98 -22.04
N VAL A 89 19.75 -7.19 -23.12
CA VAL A 89 19.80 -7.71 -24.48
C VAL A 89 21.18 -8.35 -24.67
N ILE A 90 21.23 -9.68 -24.81
CA ILE A 90 22.47 -10.39 -25.10
C ILE A 90 22.82 -10.07 -26.56
N GLY A 91 23.90 -9.31 -26.79
CA GLY A 91 24.38 -8.97 -28.13
C GLY A 91 24.41 -7.47 -28.48
N GLN A 92 24.26 -6.56 -27.52
CA GLN A 92 24.69 -5.18 -27.75
C GLN A 92 26.21 -5.14 -27.52
N ASP A 93 26.96 -5.55 -28.55
CA ASP A 93 28.39 -5.27 -28.64
C ASP A 93 28.54 -3.75 -28.79
N ASP A 94 29.34 -3.16 -27.92
CA ASP A 94 29.67 -1.73 -27.95
C ASP A 94 30.60 -1.49 -29.16
N ASP A 95 30.07 -0.88 -30.22
CA ASP A 95 30.86 -0.21 -31.28
C ASP A 95 31.52 1.08 -30.74
#